data_AF-A0A814SVZ5-F1
#
_entry.id   AF-A0A814SVZ5-F1
#
_cell.length_a   1.000
_cell.length_b   1.000
_cell.length_c   1.000
_cell.angle_alpha   90.00
_cell.angle_beta   90.00
_cell.angle_gamma   90.00
#
_symmetry.space_group_name_H-M   'P 1'
#
loop_
_entity.id
_entity.type
_entity.pdbx_description
1 polymer ?
#
loop_
_entity_poly.entity_id
_entity_poly.type
_entity_poly.pdbx_seq_one_letter_code
_entity_poly.pdbx_strand_id
1 'polypeptide(L)'
;RTIHACTGRPQRTFQCLDELLRKEYTSKERSDFISYVLPFIISLALRVEQICGQPPPLLRQKSNKTVTMSQYQCASLLACAFFCLFPKQQNRHSKYASYQNPNFYRLYYDDGRPGSLSVKVQKLKCILHYFKRISEHKPNGVLTFRRSYLSSNRLPKWNESNHKLCQVKLINNKTIEDLHGFLQVDFANKYIGGGVLGEGCVQEEIRFVICPEMLVSLLFCEVMDEQECIFLIGCERFSSYKGYSRTFAWSENYIDETPKDSWGRRLCHVVAMDALRFEVPKIQYQFEYIQRELIKASTSFSSIADRNERKSFLNKNYDPDSSIGIATGHWGCGAFNGGRGLLYATLRDRKFYQEFSDFYQCLLEKEITVKQLYGCLRLYSSTPTNSSVFDFILRRTMTTPIAILIDNATWHNKLTPESEPPKRAWQKALVADWLTQRKIKFELYMTKAELLELAFQHLPPREYIVDRAAKKFDVQIVRIPIKHCVLIPIELVWSGLKNYVRNQSGRFSLNDISQLCNEWLSSLGPEHAIGYFKHVEKHEEIFKTADRLAEELDNEIIDSDDESDNNELDDDDPNSD
;
A
#
# COMPACT_ATOMS: atom_id res chain seq x y z
N ARG A 1 -6.06 -10.90 -47.94
CA ARG A 1 -5.03 -9.93 -48.39
C ARG A 1 -4.62 -8.98 -47.27
N THR A 2 -5.54 -8.24 -46.63
CA THR A 2 -5.23 -7.34 -45.50
C THR A 2 -4.51 -8.02 -44.33
N ILE A 3 -5.03 -9.17 -43.86
CA ILE A 3 -4.38 -9.93 -42.77
C ILE A 3 -3.00 -10.47 -43.16
N HIS A 4 -2.78 -10.78 -44.44
CA HIS A 4 -1.47 -11.15 -44.95
C HIS A 4 -0.50 -9.95 -44.91
N ALA A 5 -0.95 -8.75 -45.28
CA ALA A 5 -0.18 -7.51 -45.11
C ALA A 5 0.11 -7.19 -43.63
N CYS A 6 -0.83 -7.47 -42.72
CA CYS A 6 -0.62 -7.29 -41.28
C CYS A 6 0.41 -8.27 -40.71
N THR A 7 0.34 -9.55 -41.10
CA THR A 7 1.15 -10.65 -40.53
C THR A 7 2.50 -10.85 -41.21
N GLY A 8 2.65 -10.47 -42.49
CA GLY A 8 3.82 -10.78 -43.31
C GLY A 8 4.01 -12.29 -43.56
N ARG A 9 3.01 -13.13 -43.25
CA ARG A 9 3.10 -14.61 -43.36
C ARG A 9 2.06 -15.14 -44.37
N PRO A 10 2.47 -15.83 -45.45
CA PRO A 10 1.54 -16.23 -46.53
C PRO A 10 0.66 -17.45 -46.26
N GLN A 11 1.04 -18.38 -45.36
CA GLN A 11 0.44 -19.73 -45.39
C GLN A 11 -0.37 -20.17 -44.15
N ARG A 12 -0.47 -19.39 -43.07
CA ARG A 12 -1.16 -19.82 -41.82
C ARG A 12 -1.80 -18.67 -41.04
N THR A 13 -2.76 -17.96 -41.63
CA THR A 13 -3.28 -16.70 -41.03
C THR A 13 -4.61 -16.83 -40.28
N PHE A 14 -5.31 -17.97 -40.37
CA PHE A 14 -6.67 -18.14 -39.84
C PHE A 14 -6.94 -19.46 -39.11
N GLN A 15 -5.90 -20.18 -38.65
CA GLN A 15 -6.06 -21.50 -38.01
C GLN A 15 -7.05 -21.49 -36.84
N CYS A 16 -7.04 -20.48 -35.97
CA CYS A 16 -7.96 -20.42 -34.83
C CYS A 16 -9.39 -20.12 -35.28
N LEU A 17 -9.57 -19.28 -36.30
CA LEU A 17 -10.90 -18.99 -36.83
C LEU A 17 -11.47 -20.20 -37.58
N ASP A 18 -10.62 -20.92 -38.33
CA ASP A 18 -10.98 -22.15 -39.03
C ASP A 18 -11.37 -23.26 -38.04
N GLU A 19 -10.59 -23.43 -36.96
CA GLU A 19 -10.89 -24.37 -35.87
C GLU A 19 -12.26 -24.06 -35.24
N LEU A 20 -12.53 -22.80 -34.92
CA LEU A 20 -13.81 -22.37 -34.36
C LEU A 20 -14.97 -22.68 -35.32
N LEU A 21 -14.87 -22.26 -36.58
CA LEU A 21 -15.96 -22.39 -37.54
C LEU A 21 -16.19 -23.83 -38.02
N ARG A 22 -15.15 -24.68 -38.05
CA ARG A 22 -15.25 -26.04 -38.57
C ARG A 22 -15.45 -27.10 -37.50
N LYS A 23 -14.86 -26.93 -36.31
CA LYS A 23 -14.83 -27.98 -35.28
C LYS A 23 -15.68 -27.66 -34.05
N GLU A 24 -15.77 -26.39 -33.67
CA GLU A 24 -16.52 -25.98 -32.47
C GLU A 24 -17.95 -25.55 -32.80
N TYR A 25 -18.18 -24.90 -33.93
CA TYR A 25 -19.51 -24.50 -34.36
C TYR A 25 -20.26 -25.67 -34.98
N THR A 26 -21.53 -25.79 -34.61
CA THR A 26 -22.49 -26.65 -35.30
C THR A 26 -22.74 -26.14 -36.73
N SER A 27 -23.28 -27.00 -37.59
CA SER A 27 -23.65 -26.63 -38.97
C SER A 27 -24.57 -25.40 -39.01
N LYS A 28 -25.49 -25.29 -38.05
CA LYS A 28 -26.40 -24.14 -37.92
C LYS A 28 -25.64 -22.87 -37.52
N GLU A 29 -24.83 -22.91 -36.46
CA GLU A 29 -24.05 -21.73 -36.02
C GLU A 29 -23.10 -21.22 -37.10
N ARG A 30 -22.46 -22.13 -37.85
CA ARG A 30 -21.63 -21.78 -38.99
C ARG A 30 -22.44 -21.11 -40.10
N SER A 31 -23.61 -21.65 -40.42
CA SER A 31 -24.52 -21.05 -41.41
C SER A 31 -24.98 -19.66 -40.97
N ASP A 32 -25.36 -19.50 -39.70
CA ASP A 32 -25.80 -18.23 -39.11
C ASP A 32 -24.67 -17.20 -39.14
N PHE A 33 -23.44 -17.62 -38.82
CA PHE A 33 -22.27 -16.75 -38.87
C PHE A 33 -22.04 -16.22 -40.29
N ILE A 34 -22.03 -17.11 -41.29
CA ILE A 34 -21.76 -16.72 -42.70
C ILE A 34 -22.89 -15.86 -43.26
N SER A 35 -24.14 -16.20 -42.95
CA SER A 35 -25.31 -15.60 -43.61
C SER A 35 -25.78 -14.30 -42.94
N TYR A 36 -25.50 -14.11 -41.64
CA TYR A 36 -26.03 -12.97 -40.88
C TYR A 36 -24.95 -12.22 -40.10
N VAL A 37 -24.17 -12.91 -39.26
CA VAL A 37 -23.23 -12.24 -38.35
C VAL A 37 -22.09 -11.57 -39.12
N LEU A 38 -21.45 -12.29 -40.05
CA LEU A 38 -20.35 -11.76 -40.85
C LEU A 38 -20.80 -10.58 -41.74
N PRO A 39 -21.91 -10.66 -42.51
CA PRO A 39 -22.47 -9.51 -43.22
C PRO A 39 -22.76 -8.31 -42.33
N PHE A 40 -23.25 -8.54 -41.11
CA PHE A 40 -23.47 -7.48 -40.14
C PHE A 40 -22.16 -6.81 -39.70
N ILE A 41 -21.11 -7.58 -39.37
CA ILE A 41 -19.79 -7.04 -39.04
C ILE A 41 -19.23 -6.24 -40.24
N ILE A 42 -19.38 -6.72 -41.48
CA ILE A 42 -18.98 -6.00 -42.69
C ILE A 42 -19.72 -4.66 -42.79
N SER A 43 -21.04 -4.65 -42.61
CA SER A 43 -21.87 -3.44 -42.64
C SER A 43 -21.46 -2.42 -41.57
N LEU A 44 -21.09 -2.88 -40.38
CA LEU A 44 -20.57 -2.02 -39.31
C LEU A 44 -19.23 -1.37 -39.69
N ALA A 45 -18.31 -2.12 -40.29
CA ALA A 45 -17.01 -1.61 -40.71
C ALA A 45 -17.10 -0.64 -41.89
N LEU A 46 -17.96 -0.94 -42.89
CA LEU A 46 -18.17 -0.07 -44.05
C LEU A 46 -18.82 1.27 -43.69
N ARG A 47 -19.61 1.31 -42.62
CA ARG A 47 -20.32 2.51 -42.15
C ARG A 47 -19.60 3.23 -41.01
N VAL A 48 -18.33 2.93 -40.74
CA VAL A 48 -17.60 3.51 -39.59
C VAL A 48 -17.58 5.04 -39.61
N GLU A 49 -17.41 5.66 -40.77
CA GLU A 49 -17.44 7.13 -40.90
C GLU A 49 -18.84 7.68 -40.63
N GLN A 50 -19.89 7.01 -41.10
CA GLN A 50 -21.28 7.40 -40.84
C GLN A 50 -21.67 7.22 -39.36
N ILE A 51 -21.20 6.13 -38.72
CA ILE A 51 -21.56 5.77 -37.34
C ILE A 51 -20.76 6.60 -36.33
N CYS A 52 -19.46 6.77 -36.55
CA CYS A 52 -18.57 7.45 -35.61
C CYS A 52 -18.49 8.95 -35.88
N GLY A 53 -18.62 9.38 -37.15
CA GLY A 53 -18.47 10.77 -37.59
C GLY A 53 -17.02 11.26 -37.56
N GLN A 54 -16.35 11.13 -36.41
CA GLN A 54 -14.97 11.51 -36.19
C GLN A 54 -14.22 10.41 -35.44
N PRO A 55 -12.89 10.29 -35.62
CA PRO A 55 -12.07 9.40 -34.82
C PRO A 55 -12.11 9.78 -33.33
N PRO A 56 -12.11 8.80 -32.40
CA PRO A 56 -12.04 9.11 -30.97
C PRO A 56 -10.71 9.83 -30.64
N PRO A 57 -10.74 10.85 -29.76
CA PRO A 57 -9.51 11.55 -29.39
C PRO A 57 -8.61 10.64 -28.56
N LEU A 58 -7.30 10.82 -28.70
CA LEU A 58 -6.31 10.05 -27.95
C LEU A 58 -6.30 10.47 -26.47
N LEU A 59 -6.42 9.48 -25.59
CA LEU A 59 -6.21 9.60 -24.15
C LEU A 59 -4.72 9.43 -23.87
N ARG A 60 -3.98 10.53 -23.96
CA ARG A 60 -2.50 10.58 -23.80
C ARG A 60 -2.05 10.60 -22.35
N GLN A 61 -0.80 10.22 -22.11
CA GLN A 61 -0.15 10.33 -20.81
C GLN A 61 -0.26 11.73 -20.19
N LYS A 62 -0.31 11.77 -18.87
CA LYS A 62 -0.41 12.95 -17.99
C LYS A 62 -1.64 13.81 -18.29
N SER A 63 -2.73 13.20 -18.77
CA SER A 63 -3.97 13.91 -19.06
C SER A 63 -5.16 13.35 -18.27
N ASN A 64 -6.04 14.25 -17.86
CA ASN A 64 -7.35 13.92 -17.30
C ASN A 64 -8.40 14.16 -18.39
N LYS A 65 -8.70 13.13 -19.18
CA LYS A 65 -9.59 13.23 -20.35
C LYS A 65 -10.57 12.06 -20.39
N THR A 66 -11.73 12.34 -20.97
CA THR A 66 -12.85 11.41 -21.05
C THR A 66 -13.34 11.32 -22.49
N VAL A 67 -13.63 10.11 -22.95
CA VAL A 67 -14.29 9.82 -24.21
C VAL A 67 -15.56 9.04 -23.91
N THR A 68 -16.71 9.57 -24.33
CA THR A 68 -18.00 8.91 -24.20
C THR A 68 -18.54 8.60 -25.59
N MET A 69 -18.98 7.36 -25.81
CA MET A 69 -19.50 6.90 -27.10
C MET A 69 -20.57 5.84 -26.92
N SER A 70 -21.45 5.68 -27.90
CA SER A 70 -22.48 4.64 -27.88
C SER A 70 -21.88 3.23 -28.02
N GLN A 71 -22.58 2.22 -27.50
CA GLN A 71 -22.25 0.81 -27.76
C GLN A 71 -22.17 0.49 -29.25
N TYR A 72 -22.99 1.17 -30.08
CA TYR A 72 -23.00 0.97 -31.53
C TYR A 72 -21.76 1.56 -32.23
N GLN A 73 -21.24 2.69 -31.74
CA GLN A 73 -19.94 3.23 -32.18
C GLN A 73 -18.80 2.28 -31.80
N CYS A 74 -18.80 1.75 -30.57
CA CYS A 74 -17.85 0.71 -30.15
C CYS A 74 -17.90 -0.50 -31.09
N ALA A 75 -19.10 -1.01 -31.41
CA ALA A 75 -19.28 -2.14 -32.31
C ALA A 75 -18.68 -1.89 -33.71
N SER A 76 -18.86 -0.68 -34.25
CA SER A 76 -18.29 -0.30 -35.55
C SER A 76 -16.76 -0.25 -35.53
N LEU A 77 -16.16 0.32 -34.47
CA LEU A 77 -14.71 0.32 -34.29
C LEU A 77 -14.14 -1.10 -34.12
N LEU A 78 -14.84 -1.97 -33.36
CA LEU A 78 -14.45 -3.38 -33.21
C LEU A 78 -14.58 -4.16 -34.53
N ALA A 79 -15.56 -3.84 -35.36
CA ALA A 79 -15.69 -4.43 -36.69
C ALA A 79 -14.48 -4.06 -37.59
N CYS A 80 -14.00 -2.82 -37.51
CA CYS A 80 -12.76 -2.41 -38.18
C CYS A 80 -11.54 -3.17 -37.63
N ALA A 81 -11.44 -3.35 -36.31
CA ALA A 81 -10.38 -4.13 -35.67
C ALA A 81 -10.40 -5.61 -36.08
N PHE A 82 -11.59 -6.21 -36.19
CA PHE A 82 -11.80 -7.57 -36.67
C PHE A 82 -11.25 -7.73 -38.10
N PHE A 83 -11.61 -6.85 -39.02
CA PHE A 83 -11.06 -6.89 -40.39
C PHE A 83 -9.62 -6.38 -40.52
N CYS A 84 -8.99 -6.02 -39.41
CA CYS A 84 -7.63 -5.51 -39.34
C CYS A 84 -7.42 -4.24 -40.20
N LEU A 85 -8.40 -3.33 -40.18
CA LEU A 85 -8.43 -2.13 -41.03
C LEU A 85 -7.64 -0.97 -40.46
N PHE A 86 -7.27 -1.00 -39.17
CA PHE A 86 -6.42 0.05 -38.61
C PHE A 86 -4.99 -0.08 -39.18
N PRO A 87 -4.34 1.03 -39.53
CA PRO A 87 -3.00 0.99 -40.09
C PRO A 87 -2.03 0.31 -39.12
N LYS A 88 -1.19 -0.58 -39.65
CA LYS A 88 -0.19 -1.27 -38.86
C LYS A 88 0.74 -0.24 -38.22
N GLN A 89 0.98 -0.36 -36.92
CA GLN A 89 1.98 0.43 -36.21
C GLN A 89 3.37 -0.10 -36.61
N GLN A 90 3.84 0.26 -37.80
CA GLN A 90 4.94 -0.45 -38.47
C GLN A 90 6.33 -0.23 -37.86
N ASN A 91 6.54 0.76 -36.99
CA ASN A 91 7.87 1.10 -36.45
C ASN A 91 7.84 1.54 -34.98
N ARG A 92 8.92 1.26 -34.23
CA ARG A 92 9.15 1.80 -32.87
C ARG A 92 9.16 3.33 -32.81
N HIS A 93 9.35 4.00 -33.95
CA HIS A 93 9.30 5.45 -34.12
C HIS A 93 7.93 5.99 -34.58
N SER A 94 6.90 5.12 -34.67
CA SER A 94 5.54 5.56 -34.99
C SER A 94 4.95 6.40 -33.87
N LYS A 95 4.14 7.41 -34.20
CA LYS A 95 3.33 8.18 -33.24
C LYS A 95 2.38 7.33 -32.38
N TYR A 96 2.20 6.06 -32.75
CA TYR A 96 1.37 5.09 -32.04
C TYR A 96 2.18 3.98 -31.35
N ALA A 97 3.50 4.10 -31.25
CA ALA A 97 4.34 3.07 -30.62
C ALA A 97 4.04 2.88 -29.11
N SER A 98 3.46 3.90 -28.47
CA SER A 98 3.01 3.89 -27.07
C SER A 98 1.58 3.34 -26.89
N TYR A 99 0.95 2.79 -27.93
CA TYR A 99 -0.42 2.25 -27.91
C TYR A 99 -0.40 0.75 -28.24
N GLN A 100 -1.46 0.04 -27.84
CA GLN A 100 -1.69 -1.33 -28.31
C GLN A 100 -2.04 -1.33 -29.80
N ASN A 101 -1.78 -2.45 -30.48
CA ASN A 101 -2.31 -2.67 -31.81
C ASN A 101 -3.74 -3.23 -31.68
N PRO A 102 -4.77 -2.52 -32.14
CA PRO A 102 -6.16 -2.96 -31.95
C PRO A 102 -6.58 -4.08 -32.91
N ASN A 103 -5.80 -4.39 -33.96
CA ASN A 103 -6.20 -5.35 -34.99
C ASN A 103 -6.12 -6.80 -34.50
N PHE A 104 -7.13 -7.61 -34.84
CA PHE A 104 -7.33 -8.95 -34.28
C PHE A 104 -6.46 -10.05 -34.93
N TYR A 105 -5.56 -9.71 -35.84
CA TYR A 105 -4.77 -10.70 -36.59
C TYR A 105 -4.03 -11.71 -35.70
N ARG A 106 -3.62 -11.34 -34.48
CA ARG A 106 -2.94 -12.23 -33.52
C ARG A 106 -3.86 -13.28 -32.88
N LEU A 107 -5.18 -13.09 -32.93
CA LEU A 107 -6.18 -14.07 -32.51
C LEU A 107 -6.44 -15.13 -33.58
N TYR A 108 -6.19 -14.83 -34.86
CA TYR A 108 -6.59 -15.70 -35.96
C TYR A 108 -5.64 -16.86 -36.22
N TYR A 109 -4.38 -16.79 -35.80
CA TYR A 109 -3.39 -17.84 -36.03
C TYR A 109 -2.86 -18.45 -34.73
N ASP A 110 -2.46 -19.72 -34.82
CA ASP A 110 -1.77 -20.41 -33.74
C ASP A 110 -0.28 -20.03 -33.78
N ASP A 111 0.24 -19.60 -32.64
CA ASP A 111 1.68 -19.29 -32.47
C ASP A 111 2.51 -20.55 -32.16
N GLY A 112 1.87 -21.72 -32.11
CA GLY A 112 2.50 -23.01 -31.87
C GLY A 112 2.85 -23.25 -30.41
N ARG A 113 2.41 -22.37 -29.49
CA ARG A 113 2.62 -22.56 -28.07
C ARG A 113 1.55 -23.52 -27.49
N PRO A 114 1.91 -24.39 -26.53
CA PRO A 114 0.95 -25.32 -25.95
C PRO A 114 -0.31 -24.62 -25.42
N GLY A 115 -1.47 -25.11 -25.85
CA GLY A 115 -2.79 -24.57 -25.45
C GLY A 115 -3.16 -23.20 -26.03
N SER A 116 -2.35 -22.63 -26.92
CA SER A 116 -2.62 -21.32 -27.54
C SER A 116 -3.84 -21.34 -28.47
N LEU A 117 -3.91 -22.33 -29.37
CA LEU A 117 -5.04 -22.54 -30.27
C LEU A 117 -6.38 -22.56 -29.51
N SER A 118 -6.50 -23.43 -28.50
CA SER A 118 -7.73 -23.61 -27.72
C SER A 118 -8.17 -22.31 -27.04
N VAL A 119 -7.26 -21.61 -26.37
CA VAL A 119 -7.56 -20.34 -25.71
C VAL A 119 -8.02 -19.28 -26.71
N LYS A 120 -7.33 -19.12 -27.84
CA LYS A 120 -7.70 -18.14 -28.87
C LYS A 120 -9.06 -18.44 -29.49
N VAL A 121 -9.36 -19.72 -29.73
CA VAL A 121 -10.68 -20.18 -30.20
C VAL A 121 -11.79 -19.78 -29.22
N GLN A 122 -11.59 -19.99 -27.92
CA GLN A 122 -12.58 -19.63 -26.89
C GLN A 122 -12.76 -18.10 -26.76
N LYS A 123 -11.69 -17.31 -26.90
CA LYS A 123 -11.78 -15.84 -26.98
C LYS A 123 -12.56 -15.37 -28.22
N LEU A 124 -12.26 -15.95 -29.39
CA LEU A 124 -12.99 -15.67 -30.62
C LEU A 124 -14.47 -16.02 -30.47
N LYS A 125 -14.80 -17.11 -29.78
CA LYS A 125 -16.19 -17.49 -29.46
C LYS A 125 -16.91 -16.40 -28.67
N CYS A 126 -16.27 -15.81 -27.65
CA CYS A 126 -16.84 -14.68 -26.90
C CYS A 126 -17.07 -13.44 -27.78
N ILE A 127 -16.09 -13.08 -28.61
CA ILE A 127 -16.15 -11.90 -29.50
C ILE A 127 -17.22 -12.08 -30.60
N LEU A 128 -17.30 -13.26 -31.22
CA LEU A 128 -18.32 -13.54 -32.24
C LEU A 128 -19.72 -13.64 -31.61
N HIS A 129 -19.82 -14.16 -30.39
CA HIS A 129 -21.07 -14.14 -29.63
C HIS A 129 -21.56 -12.71 -29.36
N TYR A 130 -20.66 -11.79 -29.02
CA TYR A 130 -20.99 -10.36 -28.92
C TYR A 130 -21.57 -9.83 -30.24
N PHE A 131 -20.88 -10.02 -31.38
CA PHE A 131 -21.38 -9.55 -32.67
C PHE A 131 -22.72 -10.17 -33.05
N LYS A 132 -22.94 -11.45 -32.76
CA LYS A 132 -24.23 -12.11 -32.97
C LYS A 132 -25.33 -11.44 -32.15
N ARG A 133 -25.12 -11.27 -30.84
CA ARG A 133 -26.08 -10.62 -29.93
C ARG A 133 -26.48 -9.22 -30.40
N ILE A 134 -25.51 -8.40 -30.81
CA ILE A 134 -25.80 -7.03 -31.26
C ILE A 134 -26.37 -6.95 -32.69
N SER A 135 -26.21 -8.00 -33.50
CA SER A 135 -26.88 -8.11 -34.81
C SER A 135 -28.37 -8.42 -34.68
N GLU A 136 -28.74 -9.19 -33.65
CA GLU A 136 -30.13 -9.53 -33.36
C GLU A 136 -30.82 -8.36 -32.64
N HIS A 137 -30.12 -7.70 -31.71
CA HIS A 137 -30.63 -6.61 -30.91
C HIS A 137 -29.64 -5.46 -30.88
N LYS A 138 -29.93 -4.39 -31.64
CA LYS A 138 -29.06 -3.21 -31.68
C LYS A 138 -28.88 -2.61 -30.28
N PRO A 139 -27.65 -2.47 -29.78
CA PRO A 139 -27.42 -1.93 -28.45
C PRO A 139 -27.70 -0.42 -28.44
N ASN A 140 -28.27 0.07 -27.34
CA ASN A 140 -28.69 1.46 -27.16
C ASN A 140 -28.01 2.15 -25.96
N GLY A 141 -27.06 1.49 -25.31
CA GLY A 141 -26.32 2.06 -24.19
C GLY A 141 -25.13 2.91 -24.62
N VAL A 142 -24.47 3.46 -23.61
CA VAL A 142 -23.32 4.36 -23.72
C VAL A 142 -22.17 3.80 -22.89
N LEU A 143 -20.94 4.03 -23.35
CA LEU A 143 -19.72 3.76 -22.61
C LEU A 143 -18.93 5.04 -22.39
N THR A 144 -18.18 5.09 -21.30
CA THR A 144 -17.24 6.16 -20.99
C THR A 144 -15.87 5.58 -20.66
N PHE A 145 -14.85 6.06 -21.38
CA PHE A 145 -13.45 5.75 -21.19
C PHE A 145 -12.79 6.99 -20.61
N ARG A 146 -12.22 6.90 -19.41
CA ARG A 146 -11.62 8.06 -18.73
C ARG A 146 -10.20 7.74 -18.31
N ARG A 147 -9.24 8.52 -18.80
CA ARG A 147 -7.88 8.51 -18.25
C ARG A 147 -7.82 9.48 -17.08
N SER A 148 -7.31 9.01 -15.95
CA SER A 148 -7.08 9.83 -14.77
C SER A 148 -5.58 9.92 -14.50
N TYR A 149 -5.13 11.12 -14.15
CA TYR A 149 -3.76 11.42 -13.75
C TYR A 149 -3.77 12.19 -12.42
N LEU A 150 -3.10 11.62 -11.40
CA LEU A 150 -2.96 12.23 -10.09
C LEU A 150 -1.58 12.87 -9.95
N SER A 151 -1.55 14.20 -9.85
CA SER A 151 -0.32 14.98 -9.74
C SER A 151 0.37 14.74 -8.39
N SER A 152 1.71 14.86 -8.36
CA SER A 152 2.51 14.52 -7.18
C SER A 152 2.15 15.32 -5.93
N ASN A 153 1.71 16.57 -6.08
CA ASN A 153 1.26 17.42 -4.96
C ASN A 153 -0.09 16.98 -4.35
N ARG A 154 -0.85 16.13 -5.04
CA ARG A 154 -2.11 15.55 -4.58
C ARG A 154 -1.96 14.11 -4.11
N LEU A 155 -0.77 13.51 -4.26
CA LEU A 155 -0.49 12.21 -3.67
C LEU A 155 -0.56 12.35 -2.15
N PRO A 156 -1.25 11.44 -1.44
CA PRO A 156 -1.44 11.69 -0.05
C PRO A 156 -0.23 11.25 0.79
N LYS A 157 -0.09 11.93 1.93
CA LYS A 157 1.12 11.85 2.76
C LYS A 157 0.99 10.73 3.78
N TRP A 158 1.35 9.51 3.39
CA TRP A 158 1.16 8.31 4.22
C TRP A 158 1.86 8.37 5.57
N ASN A 159 3.03 8.98 5.63
CA ASN A 159 3.79 9.24 6.86
C ASN A 159 3.14 10.24 7.82
N GLU A 160 2.10 10.97 7.38
CA GLU A 160 1.37 11.97 8.15
C GLU A 160 -0.10 11.56 8.39
N SER A 161 -0.54 10.43 7.82
CA SER A 161 -1.95 10.02 7.85
C SER A 161 -2.33 9.28 9.13
N ASN A 162 -3.10 9.94 10.00
CA ASN A 162 -3.68 9.35 11.21
C ASN A 162 -5.01 8.62 10.96
N HIS A 163 -5.42 8.46 9.70
CA HIS A 163 -6.63 7.68 9.39
C HIS A 163 -6.45 6.22 9.80
N LYS A 164 -7.48 5.67 10.44
CA LYS A 164 -7.59 4.24 10.75
C LYS A 164 -7.83 3.44 9.47
N LEU A 165 -7.43 2.16 9.47
CA LEU A 165 -7.71 1.25 8.36
C LEU A 165 -9.22 1.02 8.20
N CYS A 166 -9.68 0.89 6.95
CA CYS A 166 -11.09 0.64 6.65
C CYS A 166 -11.44 -0.85 6.83
N GLN A 167 -12.73 -1.17 6.91
CA GLN A 167 -13.14 -2.58 6.95
C GLN A 167 -12.89 -3.29 5.61
N VAL A 168 -12.47 -4.55 5.70
CA VAL A 168 -12.24 -5.41 4.54
C VAL A 168 -13.14 -6.64 4.62
N LYS A 169 -13.99 -6.83 3.59
CA LYS A 169 -14.80 -8.05 3.44
C LYS A 169 -14.11 -9.03 2.50
N LEU A 170 -13.83 -10.24 2.97
CA LEU A 170 -13.28 -11.31 2.15
C LEU A 170 -14.40 -12.12 1.49
N ILE A 171 -14.25 -12.37 0.18
CA ILE A 171 -15.24 -13.14 -0.60
C ILE A 171 -14.48 -14.25 -1.34
N ASN A 172 -14.90 -15.50 -1.17
CA ASN A 172 -14.19 -16.67 -1.74
C ASN A 172 -14.98 -17.41 -2.84
N ASN A 173 -16.27 -17.09 -3.01
CA ASN A 173 -17.20 -17.80 -3.87
C ASN A 173 -17.67 -17.00 -5.10
N LYS A 174 -17.20 -15.76 -5.27
CA LYS A 174 -17.51 -14.88 -6.40
C LYS A 174 -16.24 -14.35 -7.04
N THR A 175 -16.32 -13.99 -8.32
CA THR A 175 -15.26 -13.24 -9.01
C THR A 175 -15.54 -11.74 -8.94
N ILE A 176 -14.58 -10.91 -9.36
CA ILE A 176 -14.70 -9.44 -9.29
C ILE A 176 -15.85 -8.95 -10.17
N GLU A 177 -16.04 -9.52 -11.35
CA GLU A 177 -17.11 -9.18 -12.29
C GLU A 177 -18.52 -9.53 -11.79
N ASP A 178 -18.65 -10.41 -10.80
CA ASP A 178 -19.94 -10.75 -10.17
C ASP A 178 -20.31 -9.79 -9.02
N LEU A 179 -19.45 -8.84 -8.67
CA LEU A 179 -19.65 -7.86 -7.60
C LEU A 179 -20.16 -6.54 -8.17
N HIS A 180 -21.44 -6.52 -8.54
CA HIS A 180 -22.13 -5.31 -9.04
C HIS A 180 -22.23 -4.23 -7.97
N GLY A 181 -22.22 -2.95 -8.39
CA GLY A 181 -22.28 -1.79 -7.48
C GLY A 181 -20.96 -1.40 -6.82
N PHE A 182 -19.89 -2.16 -7.06
CA PHE A 182 -18.53 -1.83 -6.61
C PHE A 182 -17.71 -1.24 -7.76
N LEU A 183 -16.66 -0.50 -7.43
CA LEU A 183 -15.58 -0.22 -8.39
C LEU A 183 -14.77 -1.52 -8.58
N GLN A 184 -14.83 -2.08 -9.77
CA GLN A 184 -14.19 -3.37 -10.08
C GLN A 184 -12.77 -3.15 -10.61
N VAL A 185 -11.78 -3.77 -9.99
CA VAL A 185 -10.38 -3.62 -10.41
C VAL A 185 -10.05 -4.59 -11.55
N ASP A 186 -9.52 -4.03 -12.63
CA ASP A 186 -8.83 -4.76 -13.70
C ASP A 186 -7.33 -4.79 -13.41
N PHE A 187 -6.78 -6.00 -13.29
CA PHE A 187 -5.36 -6.25 -13.00
C PHE A 187 -4.54 -6.07 -14.27
N ALA A 188 -4.49 -4.81 -14.70
CA ALA A 188 -4.12 -4.47 -16.06
C ALA A 188 -2.63 -4.65 -16.34
N ASN A 189 -2.31 -4.77 -17.62
CA ASN A 189 -1.01 -4.37 -18.13
C ASN A 189 -0.98 -2.84 -18.31
N LYS A 190 0.20 -2.22 -18.20
CA LYS A 190 0.36 -0.78 -18.50
C LYS A 190 -0.13 -0.41 -19.90
N TYR A 191 -0.06 -1.36 -20.84
CA TYR A 191 -0.75 -1.32 -22.11
C TYR A 191 -2.10 -2.02 -21.97
N ILE A 192 -3.16 -1.24 -21.72
CA ILE A 192 -4.51 -1.73 -21.42
C ILE A 192 -4.97 -2.87 -22.35
N GLY A 193 -5.58 -3.90 -21.77
CA GLY A 193 -5.96 -5.15 -22.42
C GLY A 193 -4.81 -6.15 -22.61
N GLY A 194 -3.59 -5.80 -22.23
CA GLY A 194 -2.45 -6.71 -22.12
C GLY A 194 -2.26 -7.63 -23.32
N GLY A 195 -2.39 -8.94 -23.08
CA GLY A 195 -2.24 -9.99 -24.09
C GLY A 195 -3.54 -10.42 -24.77
N VAL A 196 -4.64 -9.64 -24.67
CA VAL A 196 -6.00 -10.10 -25.02
C VAL A 196 -6.11 -10.57 -26.47
N LEU A 197 -5.50 -9.84 -27.40
CA LEU A 197 -5.49 -10.20 -28.82
C LEU A 197 -4.46 -11.30 -29.16
N GLY A 198 -3.72 -11.82 -28.18
CA GLY A 198 -2.75 -12.90 -28.35
C GLY A 198 -3.02 -14.04 -27.38
N GLU A 199 -1.98 -14.48 -26.67
CA GLU A 199 -2.02 -15.64 -25.77
C GLU A 199 -2.51 -15.33 -24.36
N GLY A 200 -2.46 -14.07 -23.90
CA GLY A 200 -2.77 -13.71 -22.52
C GLY A 200 -4.22 -14.06 -22.19
N CYS A 201 -4.49 -14.82 -21.14
CA CYS A 201 -5.85 -15.23 -20.79
C CYS A 201 -6.04 -15.30 -19.28
N VAL A 202 -5.54 -14.30 -18.58
CA VAL A 202 -5.72 -14.14 -17.14
C VAL A 202 -6.83 -13.13 -16.87
N GLN A 203 -6.91 -12.57 -15.67
CA GLN A 203 -8.04 -11.74 -15.24
C GLN A 203 -8.37 -10.58 -16.21
N GLU A 204 -7.38 -9.79 -16.65
CA GLU A 204 -7.58 -8.69 -17.60
C GLU A 204 -8.15 -9.20 -18.92
N GLU A 205 -7.48 -10.16 -19.57
CA GLU A 205 -7.91 -10.59 -20.90
C GLU A 205 -9.25 -11.31 -20.89
N ILE A 206 -9.54 -12.09 -19.82
CA ILE A 206 -10.86 -12.70 -19.63
C ILE A 206 -11.92 -11.62 -19.54
N ARG A 207 -11.69 -10.57 -18.74
CA ARG A 207 -12.66 -9.48 -18.58
C ARG A 207 -12.92 -8.77 -19.92
N PHE A 208 -11.88 -8.53 -20.71
CA PHE A 208 -12.01 -7.87 -22.01
C PHE A 208 -12.74 -8.72 -23.06
N VAL A 209 -12.69 -10.06 -23.02
CA VAL A 209 -13.43 -10.89 -23.98
C VAL A 209 -14.86 -11.19 -23.55
N ILE A 210 -15.18 -11.22 -22.26
CA ILE A 210 -16.57 -11.32 -21.80
C ILE A 210 -17.32 -9.99 -21.89
N CYS A 211 -16.59 -8.87 -21.91
CA CYS A 211 -17.07 -7.51 -22.16
C CYS A 211 -16.35 -6.88 -23.38
N PRO A 212 -16.58 -7.34 -24.63
CA PRO A 212 -15.78 -6.95 -25.80
C PRO A 212 -15.69 -5.46 -26.09
N GLU A 213 -16.65 -4.66 -25.64
CA GLU A 213 -16.63 -3.21 -25.79
C GLU A 213 -15.40 -2.55 -25.13
N MET A 214 -14.81 -3.19 -24.12
CA MET A 214 -13.55 -2.76 -23.49
C MET A 214 -12.36 -2.78 -24.46
N LEU A 215 -12.38 -3.65 -25.49
CA LEU A 215 -11.33 -3.76 -26.50
C LEU A 215 -11.14 -2.47 -27.31
N VAL A 216 -12.15 -1.60 -27.36
CA VAL A 216 -12.05 -0.30 -28.05
C VAL A 216 -10.99 0.60 -27.39
N SER A 217 -10.73 0.43 -26.08
CA SER A 217 -9.70 1.21 -25.37
C SER A 217 -8.30 1.04 -25.96
N LEU A 218 -7.98 -0.11 -26.59
CA LEU A 218 -6.69 -0.37 -27.24
C LEU A 218 -6.41 0.63 -28.39
N LEU A 219 -7.45 1.23 -28.97
CA LEU A 219 -7.33 2.14 -30.12
C LEU A 219 -6.77 3.51 -29.72
N PHE A 220 -7.10 4.02 -28.53
CA PHE A 220 -6.87 5.42 -28.17
C PHE A 220 -6.32 5.66 -26.77
N CYS A 221 -6.14 4.62 -25.94
CA CYS A 221 -5.47 4.75 -24.65
C CYS A 221 -3.96 4.52 -24.79
N GLU A 222 -3.17 5.56 -24.51
CA GLU A 222 -1.72 5.45 -24.44
C GLU A 222 -1.29 4.62 -23.20
N VAL A 223 -0.12 4.00 -23.23
CA VAL A 223 0.48 3.29 -22.10
C VAL A 223 0.40 4.10 -20.79
N MET A 224 0.00 3.47 -19.69
CA MET A 224 -0.12 4.11 -18.38
C MET A 224 1.25 4.33 -17.72
N ASP A 225 1.42 5.49 -17.09
CA ASP A 225 2.49 5.80 -16.14
C ASP A 225 2.05 5.48 -14.69
N GLU A 226 2.95 5.50 -13.71
CA GLU A 226 2.67 5.11 -12.32
C GLU A 226 1.56 5.92 -11.63
N GLN A 227 1.40 7.20 -12.00
CA GLN A 227 0.39 8.13 -11.49
C GLN A 227 -0.89 8.16 -12.34
N GLU A 228 -1.13 7.12 -13.13
CA GLU A 228 -2.26 7.07 -14.06
C GLU A 228 -3.09 5.80 -13.91
N CYS A 229 -4.37 5.89 -14.27
CA CYS A 229 -5.27 4.77 -14.42
C CYS A 229 -6.30 5.04 -15.52
N ILE A 230 -6.99 4.00 -15.98
CA ILE A 230 -8.03 4.11 -16.99
C ILE A 230 -9.33 3.53 -16.44
N PHE A 231 -10.39 4.31 -16.45
CA PHE A 231 -11.74 3.86 -16.13
C PHE A 231 -12.48 3.45 -17.39
N LEU A 232 -13.19 2.33 -17.30
CA LEU A 232 -14.08 1.78 -18.31
C LEU A 232 -15.46 1.66 -17.68
N ILE A 233 -16.38 2.53 -18.08
CA ILE A 233 -17.67 2.73 -17.43
C ILE A 233 -18.78 2.42 -18.43
N GLY A 234 -19.75 1.61 -18.02
CA GLY A 234 -20.92 1.30 -18.85
C GLY A 234 -20.80 0.06 -19.73
N CYS A 235 -19.68 -0.67 -19.66
CA CYS A 235 -19.47 -1.89 -20.44
C CYS A 235 -20.49 -2.98 -20.08
N GLU A 236 -21.03 -3.65 -21.09
CA GLU A 236 -21.92 -4.80 -20.94
C GLU A 236 -21.14 -6.12 -20.93
N ARG A 237 -21.55 -7.05 -20.06
CA ARG A 237 -21.09 -8.44 -20.12
C ARG A 237 -21.99 -9.24 -21.07
N PHE A 238 -21.38 -9.89 -22.06
CA PHE A 238 -22.10 -10.68 -23.08
C PHE A 238 -21.93 -12.18 -22.90
N SER A 239 -20.85 -12.60 -22.23
CA SER A 239 -20.49 -14.02 -22.11
C SER A 239 -20.28 -14.44 -20.66
N SER A 240 -20.77 -15.64 -20.35
CA SER A 240 -20.34 -16.43 -19.20
C SER A 240 -19.14 -17.30 -19.59
N TYR A 241 -18.35 -17.71 -18.61
CA TYR A 241 -17.16 -18.51 -18.86
C TYR A 241 -16.89 -19.49 -17.73
N LYS A 242 -16.03 -20.47 -18.02
CA LYS A 242 -15.45 -21.41 -17.04
C LYS A 242 -13.94 -21.45 -17.22
N GLY A 243 -13.26 -21.95 -16.19
CA GLY A 243 -11.80 -22.10 -16.19
C GLY A 243 -11.05 -20.76 -16.14
N TYR A 244 -9.73 -20.83 -16.30
CA TYR A 244 -8.83 -19.69 -16.20
C TYR A 244 -7.53 -19.99 -16.95
N SER A 245 -6.88 -18.98 -17.54
CA SER A 245 -5.65 -19.19 -18.31
C SER A 245 -5.86 -20.26 -19.39
N ARG A 246 -5.06 -21.33 -19.40
CA ARG A 246 -5.12 -22.40 -20.39
C ARG A 246 -6.41 -23.22 -20.37
N THR A 247 -7.21 -23.16 -19.31
CA THR A 247 -8.50 -23.85 -19.21
C THR A 247 -9.71 -22.94 -19.47
N PHE A 248 -9.47 -21.69 -19.84
CA PHE A 248 -10.54 -20.75 -20.18
C PHE A 248 -11.42 -21.30 -21.29
N ALA A 249 -12.71 -21.33 -21.06
CA ALA A 249 -13.72 -21.74 -22.02
C ALA A 249 -14.94 -20.82 -21.93
N TRP A 250 -15.44 -20.38 -23.09
CA TRP A 250 -16.74 -19.72 -23.18
C TRP A 250 -17.81 -20.74 -22.77
N SER A 251 -18.76 -20.36 -21.92
CA SER A 251 -19.81 -21.27 -21.46
C SER A 251 -21.14 -21.02 -22.13
N GLU A 252 -21.68 -19.81 -21.98
CA GLU A 252 -23.02 -19.48 -22.46
C GLU A 252 -23.21 -17.96 -22.58
N ASN A 253 -24.37 -17.60 -23.12
CA ASN A 253 -24.83 -16.24 -23.18
C ASN A 253 -25.03 -15.65 -21.78
N TYR A 254 -24.52 -14.44 -21.54
CA TYR A 254 -24.83 -13.68 -20.32
C TYR A 254 -25.87 -12.60 -20.65
N ILE A 255 -26.94 -12.55 -19.86
CA ILE A 255 -27.91 -11.45 -19.87
C ILE A 255 -27.50 -10.51 -18.74
N ASP A 256 -26.92 -9.36 -19.11
CA ASP A 256 -26.52 -8.36 -18.14
C ASP A 256 -27.74 -7.55 -17.68
N GLU A 257 -28.19 -7.85 -16.47
CA GLU A 257 -29.32 -7.18 -15.79
C GLU A 257 -28.86 -5.96 -14.97
N THR A 258 -27.56 -5.62 -15.00
CA THR A 258 -27.05 -4.44 -14.28
C THR A 258 -27.80 -3.20 -14.77
N PRO A 259 -28.38 -2.40 -13.85
CA PRO A 259 -29.13 -1.19 -14.21
C PRO A 259 -28.29 -0.21 -15.04
N LYS A 260 -28.97 0.75 -15.69
CA LYS A 260 -28.32 1.85 -16.40
C LYS A 260 -28.50 3.16 -15.64
N ASP A 261 -27.51 4.05 -15.74
CA ASP A 261 -27.62 5.43 -15.26
C ASP A 261 -28.43 6.30 -16.24
N SER A 262 -28.57 7.59 -15.90
CA SER A 262 -29.29 8.58 -16.71
C SER A 262 -28.65 8.85 -18.07
N TRP A 263 -27.40 8.43 -18.29
CA TRP A 263 -26.70 8.56 -19.58
C TRP A 263 -26.80 7.29 -20.42
N GLY A 264 -27.52 6.27 -19.92
CA GLY A 264 -27.65 4.97 -20.60
C GLY A 264 -26.41 4.07 -20.45
N ARG A 265 -25.50 4.39 -19.51
CA ARG A 265 -24.34 3.56 -19.19
C ARG A 265 -24.75 2.52 -18.16
N ARG A 266 -24.37 1.26 -18.34
CA ARG A 266 -24.56 0.25 -17.28
C ARG A 266 -23.83 0.68 -16.01
N LEU A 267 -24.38 0.35 -14.84
CA LEU A 267 -23.77 0.58 -13.53
C LEU A 267 -22.62 -0.41 -13.25
N CYS A 268 -21.71 -0.50 -14.22
CA CYS A 268 -20.53 -1.33 -14.27
C CYS A 268 -19.34 -0.37 -14.42
N HIS A 269 -18.54 -0.25 -13.37
CA HIS A 269 -17.39 0.64 -13.34
C HIS A 269 -16.15 -0.20 -13.11
N VAL A 270 -15.27 -0.20 -14.11
CA VAL A 270 -13.99 -0.92 -14.06
C VAL A 270 -12.86 0.09 -14.03
N VAL A 271 -11.85 -0.13 -13.18
CA VAL A 271 -10.59 0.64 -13.20
C VAL A 271 -9.43 -0.28 -13.56
N ALA A 272 -8.79 0.01 -14.69
CA ALA A 272 -7.55 -0.61 -15.12
C ALA A 272 -6.37 0.06 -14.43
N MET A 273 -5.62 -0.71 -13.66
CA MET A 273 -4.42 -0.29 -12.95
C MET A 273 -3.36 -1.38 -13.01
N ASP A 274 -2.16 -1.03 -13.46
CA ASP A 274 -1.09 -1.98 -13.72
C ASP A 274 -0.13 -2.10 -12.54
N ALA A 275 0.15 -3.33 -12.09
CA ALA A 275 1.21 -3.62 -11.12
C ALA A 275 2.56 -3.78 -11.82
N LEU A 276 3.66 -3.60 -11.08
CA LEU A 276 4.99 -3.94 -11.55
C LEU A 276 5.14 -5.47 -11.64
N ARG A 277 5.95 -5.89 -12.61
CA ARG A 277 6.36 -7.28 -12.76
C ARG A 277 7.74 -7.47 -12.14
N PHE A 278 7.83 -8.37 -11.17
CA PHE A 278 9.10 -8.68 -10.50
C PHE A 278 9.65 -10.03 -10.97
N GLU A 279 10.88 -10.03 -11.50
CA GLU A 279 11.61 -11.27 -11.80
C GLU A 279 12.11 -11.94 -10.53
N VAL A 280 12.55 -11.13 -9.55
CA VAL A 280 12.96 -11.59 -8.21
C VAL A 280 11.94 -11.07 -7.19
N PRO A 281 11.08 -11.93 -6.62
CA PRO A 281 9.99 -11.50 -5.74
C PRO A 281 10.43 -10.68 -4.53
N LYS A 282 11.63 -10.90 -3.99
CA LYS A 282 12.12 -10.13 -2.82
C LYS A 282 12.33 -8.65 -3.11
N ILE A 283 12.57 -8.27 -4.37
CA ILE A 283 12.84 -6.88 -4.76
C ILE A 283 11.62 -5.99 -4.53
N GLN A 284 10.39 -6.54 -4.61
CA GLN A 284 9.16 -5.77 -4.42
C GLN A 284 9.05 -5.06 -3.06
N TYR A 285 9.82 -5.53 -2.07
CA TYR A 285 9.84 -4.96 -0.73
C TYR A 285 10.83 -3.80 -0.58
N GLN A 286 11.60 -3.45 -1.62
CA GLN A 286 12.35 -2.19 -1.61
C GLN A 286 11.36 -1.02 -1.62
N PHE A 287 11.70 0.03 -0.88
CA PHE A 287 10.76 1.10 -0.56
C PHE A 287 10.22 1.82 -1.80
N GLU A 288 11.06 2.01 -2.82
CA GLU A 288 10.67 2.62 -4.10
C GLU A 288 9.52 1.88 -4.80
N TYR A 289 9.52 0.55 -4.77
CA TYR A 289 8.46 -0.27 -5.37
C TYR A 289 7.19 -0.28 -4.52
N ILE A 290 7.33 -0.34 -3.19
CA ILE A 290 6.20 -0.16 -2.27
C ILE A 290 5.52 1.19 -2.54
N GLN A 291 6.31 2.27 -2.66
CA GLN A 291 5.79 3.61 -2.97
C GLN A 291 5.08 3.64 -4.32
N ARG A 292 5.67 3.06 -5.37
CA ARG A 292 5.07 2.98 -6.70
C ARG A 292 3.69 2.32 -6.65
N GLU A 293 3.55 1.17 -5.99
CA GLU A 293 2.25 0.47 -5.93
C GLU A 293 1.22 1.23 -5.10
N LEU A 294 1.64 1.90 -4.02
CA LEU A 294 0.76 2.78 -3.26
C LEU A 294 0.29 3.98 -4.09
N ILE A 295 1.16 4.56 -4.92
CA ILE A 295 0.82 5.66 -5.83
C ILE A 295 -0.19 5.20 -6.88
N LYS A 296 0.03 4.05 -7.51
CA LYS A 296 -0.88 3.47 -8.51
C LYS A 296 -2.26 3.17 -7.92
N ALA A 297 -2.30 2.53 -6.76
CA ALA A 297 -3.54 2.23 -6.05
C ALA A 297 -4.27 3.51 -5.61
N SER A 298 -3.56 4.46 -5.00
CA SER A 298 -4.14 5.73 -4.58
C SER A 298 -4.67 6.56 -5.75
N THR A 299 -3.95 6.61 -6.87
CA THR A 299 -4.42 7.23 -8.10
C THR A 299 -5.76 6.64 -8.54
N SER A 300 -5.86 5.31 -8.51
CA SER A 300 -7.05 4.57 -8.93
C SER A 300 -8.25 4.79 -8.02
N PHE A 301 -8.04 4.74 -6.70
CA PHE A 301 -9.13 4.79 -5.72
C PHE A 301 -9.55 6.22 -5.35
N SER A 302 -8.64 7.20 -5.47
CA SER A 302 -8.96 8.61 -5.21
C SER A 302 -9.68 9.28 -6.39
N SER A 303 -9.55 8.72 -7.60
CA SER A 303 -10.10 9.28 -8.84
C SER A 303 -11.62 9.07 -9.02
N ILE A 304 -12.32 8.53 -8.02
CA ILE A 304 -13.78 8.38 -7.95
C ILE A 304 -14.46 9.72 -7.54
N ALA A 305 -13.79 10.84 -7.80
CA ALA A 305 -14.11 12.14 -7.19
C ALA A 305 -15.15 12.98 -7.94
N ASP A 306 -15.65 12.56 -9.11
CA ASP A 306 -16.75 13.31 -9.73
C ASP A 306 -18.05 13.05 -8.95
N ARG A 307 -18.58 14.09 -8.30
CA ARG A 307 -19.84 14.05 -7.55
C ARG A 307 -20.99 13.53 -8.42
N ASN A 308 -20.96 13.75 -9.74
CA ASN A 308 -21.97 13.26 -10.66
C ASN A 308 -21.84 11.77 -10.95
N GLU A 309 -20.61 11.24 -11.04
CA GLU A 309 -20.38 9.79 -11.13
C GLU A 309 -20.80 9.11 -9.82
N ARG A 310 -20.48 9.67 -8.65
CA ARG A 310 -20.95 9.14 -7.35
C ARG A 310 -22.47 9.01 -7.28
N LYS A 311 -23.22 10.00 -7.78
CA LYS A 311 -24.69 9.91 -7.89
C LYS A 311 -25.16 8.78 -8.80
N SER A 312 -24.39 8.41 -9.83
CA SER A 312 -24.73 7.27 -10.71
C SER A 312 -24.51 5.91 -10.04
N PHE A 313 -23.55 5.79 -9.12
CA PHE A 313 -23.38 4.58 -8.30
C PHE A 313 -24.49 4.38 -7.26
N LEU A 314 -25.16 5.47 -6.86
CA LEU A 314 -26.07 5.51 -5.72
C LEU A 314 -27.54 5.43 -6.20
N ASN A 315 -28.22 4.35 -5.85
CA ASN A 315 -29.67 4.24 -5.99
C ASN A 315 -30.36 5.26 -5.05
N LYS A 316 -31.56 5.75 -5.39
CA LYS A 316 -32.24 6.89 -4.72
C LYS A 316 -32.49 6.76 -3.20
N ASN A 317 -32.21 5.61 -2.58
CA ASN A 317 -32.54 5.29 -1.19
C ASN A 317 -31.30 5.12 -0.28
N TYR A 318 -30.17 5.79 -0.54
CA TYR A 318 -28.99 5.65 0.32
C TYR A 318 -28.24 6.96 0.60
N ASP A 319 -27.56 6.95 1.75
CA ASP A 319 -26.84 8.04 2.40
C ASP A 319 -25.76 8.68 1.49
N PRO A 320 -25.80 10.01 1.25
CA PRO A 320 -24.82 10.74 0.45
C PRO A 320 -23.38 10.68 0.98
N ASP A 321 -23.15 10.26 2.22
CA ASP A 321 -21.81 10.06 2.81
C ASP A 321 -21.25 8.63 2.62
N SER A 322 -22.00 7.72 1.97
CA SER A 322 -21.56 6.35 1.71
C SER A 322 -20.49 6.28 0.59
N SER A 323 -19.27 5.85 0.93
CA SER A 323 -18.19 5.61 -0.03
C SER A 323 -18.47 4.39 -0.93
N ILE A 324 -18.21 4.50 -2.24
CA ILE A 324 -18.26 3.36 -3.18
C ILE A 324 -17.23 2.31 -2.76
N GLY A 325 -17.66 1.07 -2.54
CA GLY A 325 -16.77 -0.04 -2.23
C GLY A 325 -15.90 -0.43 -3.43
N ILE A 326 -14.70 -0.97 -3.16
CA ILE A 326 -13.75 -1.43 -4.19
C ILE A 326 -13.74 -2.96 -4.20
N ALA A 327 -14.04 -3.58 -5.34
CA ALA A 327 -13.92 -5.02 -5.56
C ALA A 327 -12.56 -5.33 -6.21
N THR A 328 -11.64 -5.93 -5.45
CA THR A 328 -10.29 -6.31 -5.92
C THR A 328 -9.91 -7.72 -5.45
N GLY A 329 -8.63 -8.08 -5.51
CA GLY A 329 -8.10 -9.41 -5.18
C GLY A 329 -6.58 -9.46 -5.30
N HIS A 330 -6.05 -10.57 -5.83
CA HIS A 330 -4.61 -10.83 -6.05
C HIS A 330 -3.96 -9.94 -7.14
N TRP A 331 -4.09 -8.62 -7.04
CA TRP A 331 -3.53 -7.66 -7.99
C TRP A 331 -2.00 -7.82 -8.08
N GLY A 332 -1.49 -8.03 -9.29
CA GLY A 332 -0.06 -8.24 -9.54
C GLY A 332 0.53 -9.57 -9.04
N CYS A 333 -0.22 -10.42 -8.32
CA CYS A 333 0.36 -11.58 -7.62
C CYS A 333 0.44 -12.87 -8.47
N GLY A 334 -0.23 -12.90 -9.62
CA GLY A 334 -0.22 -14.04 -10.55
C GLY A 334 0.92 -13.94 -11.55
N ALA A 335 0.61 -13.57 -12.80
CA ALA A 335 1.59 -13.46 -13.87
C ALA A 335 2.72 -12.43 -13.62
N PHE A 336 2.51 -11.50 -12.67
CA PHE A 336 3.45 -10.43 -12.35
C PHE A 336 4.26 -10.66 -11.05
N ASN A 337 4.03 -11.78 -10.34
CA ASN A 337 4.80 -12.25 -9.17
C ASN A 337 4.83 -11.31 -7.93
N GLY A 338 3.84 -10.44 -7.74
CA GLY A 338 3.66 -9.61 -6.52
C GLY A 338 3.12 -10.37 -5.29
N GLY A 339 3.21 -9.74 -4.12
CA GLY A 339 2.69 -10.17 -2.82
C GLY A 339 1.26 -9.71 -2.55
N ARG A 340 0.56 -10.36 -1.60
CA ARG A 340 -0.92 -10.40 -1.53
C ARG A 340 -1.54 -9.51 -0.41
N GLY A 341 -2.53 -8.64 -0.70
CA GLY A 341 -3.41 -7.98 0.33
C GLY A 341 -4.52 -6.97 -0.12
N LEU A 342 -5.64 -6.91 0.67
CA LEU A 342 -6.84 -6.00 0.77
C LEU A 342 -8.05 -6.04 -0.23
N LEU A 343 -9.30 -5.84 0.28
CA LEU A 343 -10.66 -6.25 -0.20
C LEU A 343 -10.74 -7.22 -1.37
N TYR A 344 -10.93 -8.48 -1.01
CA TYR A 344 -10.13 -9.48 -1.64
C TYR A 344 -10.98 -10.67 -2.05
N ALA A 345 -11.22 -10.77 -3.35
CA ALA A 345 -11.55 -12.05 -3.96
C ALA A 345 -10.31 -12.94 -3.79
N THR A 346 -10.34 -13.88 -2.84
CA THR A 346 -9.19 -14.76 -2.56
C THR A 346 -8.92 -15.77 -3.68
N LEU A 347 -9.74 -15.77 -4.74
CA LEU A 347 -9.67 -16.71 -5.87
C LEU A 347 -9.59 -18.16 -5.38
N ARG A 348 -10.34 -18.46 -4.30
CA ARG A 348 -10.41 -19.78 -3.63
C ARG A 348 -9.16 -20.21 -2.85
N ASP A 349 -8.22 -19.31 -2.59
CA ASP A 349 -7.10 -19.58 -1.68
C ASP A 349 -7.54 -19.50 -0.21
N ARG A 350 -7.84 -20.66 0.39
CA ARG A 350 -8.29 -20.76 1.78
C ARG A 350 -7.19 -20.46 2.80
N LYS A 351 -5.92 -20.78 2.49
CA LYS A 351 -4.82 -20.55 3.41
C LYS A 351 -4.56 -19.05 3.55
N PHE A 352 -4.46 -18.36 2.42
CA PHE A 352 -4.31 -16.90 2.42
C PHE A 352 -5.53 -16.20 3.02
N TYR A 353 -6.74 -16.71 2.77
CA TYR A 353 -7.96 -16.17 3.38
C TYR A 353 -7.82 -16.10 4.91
N GLN A 354 -7.44 -17.21 5.54
CA GLN A 354 -7.31 -17.28 7.00
C GLN A 354 -6.18 -16.37 7.50
N GLU A 355 -4.99 -16.52 6.92
CA GLU A 355 -3.81 -15.74 7.29
C GLU A 355 -4.03 -14.22 7.19
N PHE A 356 -4.62 -13.76 6.08
CA PHE A 356 -4.93 -12.35 5.88
C PHE A 356 -6.07 -11.87 6.80
N SER A 357 -7.09 -12.70 7.01
CA SER A 357 -8.20 -12.36 7.91
C SER A 357 -7.69 -12.12 9.32
N ASP A 358 -6.89 -13.04 9.86
CA ASP A 358 -6.36 -12.94 11.22
C ASP A 358 -5.41 -11.74 11.35
N PHE A 359 -4.53 -11.55 10.36
CA PHE A 359 -3.64 -10.40 10.28
C PHE A 359 -4.40 -9.07 10.29
N TYR A 360 -5.38 -8.92 9.38
CA TYR A 360 -6.06 -7.64 9.17
C TYR A 360 -7.01 -7.32 10.33
N GLN A 361 -7.71 -8.34 10.86
CA GLN A 361 -8.55 -8.20 12.04
C GLN A 361 -7.75 -7.69 13.23
N CYS A 362 -6.54 -8.20 13.43
CA CYS A 362 -5.63 -7.74 14.48
C CYS A 362 -5.26 -6.25 14.30
N LEU A 363 -4.99 -5.80 13.06
CA LEU A 363 -4.73 -4.39 12.79
C LEU A 363 -5.94 -3.48 13.09
N LEU A 364 -7.17 -3.96 12.80
CA LEU A 364 -8.40 -3.24 13.09
C LEU A 364 -8.63 -3.11 14.60
N GLU A 365 -8.46 -4.21 15.36
CA GLU A 365 -8.65 -4.24 16.82
C GLU A 365 -7.67 -3.33 17.57
N LYS A 366 -6.45 -3.16 17.05
CA LYS A 366 -5.47 -2.22 17.59
C LYS A 366 -5.58 -0.80 17.03
N GLU A 367 -6.58 -0.56 16.19
CA GLU A 367 -6.82 0.73 15.56
C GLU A 367 -5.60 1.30 14.82
N ILE A 368 -4.83 0.42 14.17
CA ILE A 368 -3.60 0.80 13.46
C ILE A 368 -3.91 1.86 12.41
N THR A 369 -3.11 2.93 12.41
CA THR A 369 -3.22 4.02 11.45
C THR A 369 -2.43 3.74 10.17
N VAL A 370 -2.78 4.43 9.09
CA VAL A 370 -2.03 4.40 7.83
C VAL A 370 -0.56 4.77 8.05
N LYS A 371 -0.27 5.79 8.87
CA LYS A 371 1.09 6.20 9.23
C LYS A 371 1.88 5.08 9.90
N GLN A 372 1.29 4.38 10.86
CA GLN A 372 1.95 3.27 11.55
C GLN A 372 2.24 2.10 10.60
N LEU A 373 1.26 1.70 9.79
CA LEU A 373 1.44 0.62 8.82
C LEU A 373 2.49 0.98 7.76
N TYR A 374 2.44 2.20 7.23
CA TYR A 374 3.43 2.71 6.28
C TYR A 374 4.85 2.75 6.90
N GLY A 375 4.96 3.17 8.17
CA GLY A 375 6.21 3.11 8.92
C GLY A 375 6.76 1.69 9.05
N CYS A 376 5.91 0.70 9.32
CA CYS A 376 6.32 -0.70 9.39
C CYS A 376 6.82 -1.21 8.03
N LEU A 377 6.15 -0.89 6.92
CA LEU A 377 6.58 -1.25 5.58
C LEU A 377 7.93 -0.61 5.21
N ARG A 378 8.12 0.66 5.60
CA ARG A 378 9.42 1.35 5.44
C ARG A 378 10.53 0.64 6.21
N LEU A 379 10.27 0.27 7.46
CA LEU A 379 11.26 -0.46 8.27
C LEU A 379 11.54 -1.85 7.70
N TYR A 380 10.52 -2.57 7.25
CA TYR A 380 10.67 -3.87 6.60
C TYR A 380 11.60 -3.78 5.38
N SER A 381 11.43 -2.74 4.56
CA SER A 381 12.26 -2.52 3.37
C SER A 381 13.76 -2.33 3.65
N SER A 382 14.10 -1.86 4.85
CA SER A 382 15.48 -1.62 5.29
C SER A 382 16.04 -2.66 6.25
N THR A 383 15.21 -3.57 6.76
CA THR A 383 15.60 -4.54 7.79
C THR A 383 15.90 -5.89 7.15
N PRO A 384 17.13 -6.43 7.25
CA PRO A 384 17.41 -7.79 6.84
C PRO A 384 16.60 -8.77 7.70
N THR A 385 15.57 -9.39 7.12
CA THR A 385 14.73 -10.35 7.85
C THR A 385 14.27 -11.48 6.93
N ASN A 386 14.13 -12.67 7.53
CA ASN A 386 13.51 -13.83 6.89
C ASN A 386 12.03 -13.97 7.28
N SER A 387 11.51 -13.08 8.15
CA SER A 387 10.09 -13.09 8.53
C SER A 387 9.19 -12.61 7.39
N SER A 388 7.96 -13.12 7.36
CA SER A 388 6.93 -12.60 6.46
C SER A 388 6.63 -11.13 6.79
N VAL A 389 6.11 -10.38 5.81
CA VAL A 389 5.72 -8.99 6.04
C VAL A 389 4.61 -8.88 7.10
N PHE A 390 3.69 -9.86 7.16
CA PHE A 390 2.62 -9.90 8.17
C PHE A 390 3.19 -10.11 9.57
N ASP A 391 4.07 -11.10 9.75
CA ASP A 391 4.71 -11.35 11.05
C ASP A 391 5.54 -10.15 11.52
N PHE A 392 6.27 -9.52 10.59
CA PHE A 392 7.06 -8.34 10.91
C PHE A 392 6.18 -7.18 11.38
N ILE A 393 5.09 -6.90 10.66
CA ILE A 393 4.14 -5.85 11.04
C ILE A 393 3.52 -6.19 12.39
N LEU A 394 2.98 -7.40 12.58
CA LEU A 394 2.37 -7.81 13.85
C LEU A 394 3.35 -7.68 15.01
N ARG A 395 4.59 -8.19 14.89
CA ARG A 395 5.59 -8.03 15.96
C ARG A 395 5.83 -6.56 16.29
N ARG A 396 5.82 -5.67 15.30
CA ARG A 396 6.10 -4.24 15.51
C ARG A 396 4.91 -3.46 16.06
N THR A 397 3.70 -3.82 15.66
CA THR A 397 2.47 -3.13 16.05
C THR A 397 1.82 -3.72 17.30
N MET A 398 2.21 -4.95 17.69
CA MET A 398 1.58 -5.71 18.77
C MET A 398 2.46 -5.85 20.02
N THR A 399 3.75 -5.53 19.97
CA THR A 399 4.57 -5.49 21.18
C THR A 399 4.30 -4.20 21.94
N THR A 400 3.93 -4.33 23.22
CA THR A 400 4.00 -3.25 24.20
C THR A 400 5.35 -2.55 24.08
N PRO A 401 5.41 -1.20 24.14
CA PRO A 401 6.69 -0.50 24.14
C PRO A 401 7.59 -1.09 25.23
N ILE A 402 8.74 -1.63 24.82
CA ILE A 402 9.68 -2.22 25.76
C ILE A 402 10.57 -1.09 26.26
N ALA A 403 10.54 -0.86 27.57
CA ALA A 403 11.47 0.03 28.24
C ALA A 403 12.49 -0.80 29.05
N ILE A 404 13.76 -0.45 28.97
CA ILE A 404 14.80 -0.94 29.87
C ILE A 404 15.06 0.16 30.90
N LEU A 405 14.84 -0.18 32.17
CA LEU A 405 15.26 0.67 33.29
C LEU A 405 16.74 0.43 33.57
N ILE A 406 17.52 1.51 33.66
CA ILE A 406 18.95 1.46 34.03
C ILE A 406 19.24 2.48 35.12
N ASP A 407 20.15 2.15 36.04
CA ASP A 407 20.62 3.10 37.05
C ASP A 407 21.48 4.20 36.41
N ASN A 408 21.61 5.32 37.11
CA ASN A 408 22.31 6.49 36.58
C ASN A 408 23.83 6.41 36.78
N ALA A 409 24.41 5.23 36.54
CA ALA A 409 25.85 5.01 36.67
C ALA A 409 26.64 5.58 35.48
N THR A 410 27.90 5.94 35.71
CA THR A 410 28.74 6.61 34.70
C THR A 410 28.96 5.77 33.44
N TRP A 411 29.01 4.44 33.57
CA TRP A 411 29.22 3.51 32.45
C TRP A 411 28.01 3.38 31.53
N HIS A 412 26.78 3.53 32.06
CA HIS A 412 25.54 3.64 31.27
C HIS A 412 25.40 4.98 30.54
N ASN A 413 26.12 6.00 31.02
CA ASN A 413 26.08 7.37 30.52
C ASN A 413 27.29 7.72 29.65
N LYS A 414 27.93 6.71 29.04
CA LYS A 414 29.01 6.94 28.09
C LYS A 414 28.45 7.59 26.83
N LEU A 415 28.92 8.81 26.54
CA LEU A 415 28.57 9.54 25.33
C LEU A 415 29.19 8.86 24.10
N THR A 416 28.53 9.04 22.98
CA THR A 416 29.04 8.66 21.67
C THR A 416 30.24 9.55 21.29
N PRO A 417 31.19 9.07 20.46
CA PRO A 417 32.37 9.87 20.07
C PRO A 417 32.02 11.23 19.46
N GLU A 418 30.87 11.30 18.77
CA GLU A 418 30.37 12.52 18.15
C GLU A 418 29.84 13.53 19.18
N SER A 419 29.31 13.03 20.30
CA SER A 419 28.74 13.85 21.38
C SER A 419 29.69 14.13 22.54
N GLU A 420 30.88 13.52 22.56
CA GLU A 420 31.82 13.65 23.67
C GLU A 420 32.45 15.06 23.72
N PRO A 421 32.37 15.77 24.87
CA PRO A 421 32.97 17.09 25.03
C PRO A 421 34.51 16.99 25.17
N PRO A 422 35.25 18.04 24.78
CA PRO A 422 36.68 18.09 25.06
C PRO A 422 36.94 18.13 26.57
N LYS A 423 37.96 17.40 27.03
CA LYS A 423 38.30 17.31 28.45
C LYS A 423 39.29 18.41 28.81
N ARG A 424 39.15 18.98 30.01
CA ARG A 424 40.11 19.97 30.54
C ARG A 424 41.55 19.42 30.60
N ALA A 425 41.70 18.10 30.72
CA ALA A 425 42.99 17.41 30.71
C ALA A 425 43.62 17.27 29.30
N TRP A 426 42.88 17.49 28.21
CA TRP A 426 43.42 17.36 26.85
C TRP A 426 44.53 18.37 26.55
N GLN A 427 45.46 18.00 25.69
CA GLN A 427 46.45 18.93 25.16
C GLN A 427 45.78 19.93 24.19
N LYS A 428 46.37 21.12 24.01
CA LYS A 428 45.84 22.19 23.12
C LYS A 428 45.52 21.65 21.71
N ALA A 429 46.41 20.82 21.16
CA ALA A 429 46.26 20.22 19.84
C ALA A 429 44.97 19.37 19.72
N LEU A 430 44.67 18.54 20.72
CA LEU A 430 43.46 17.69 20.70
C LEU A 430 42.15 18.50 20.77
N VAL A 431 42.17 19.63 21.48
CA VAL A 431 41.02 20.55 21.51
C VAL A 431 40.85 21.25 20.15
N ALA A 432 41.96 21.66 19.52
CA ALA A 432 41.97 22.22 18.17
C ALA A 432 41.48 21.20 17.11
N ASP A 433 41.90 19.94 17.22
CA ASP A 433 41.41 18.85 16.35
C ASP A 433 39.90 18.64 16.50
N TRP A 434 39.40 18.67 17.75
CA TRP A 434 37.97 18.53 18.04
C TRP A 434 37.13 19.65 17.38
N LEU A 435 37.61 20.89 17.43
CA LEU A 435 37.00 22.06 16.77
C LEU A 435 37.06 21.93 15.24
N THR A 436 38.21 21.50 14.70
CA THR A 436 38.43 21.31 13.27
C THR A 436 37.51 20.25 12.69
N GLN A 437 37.40 19.08 13.33
CA GLN A 437 36.50 18.00 12.93
C GLN A 437 35.02 18.46 12.87
N ARG A 438 34.65 19.43 13.71
CA ARG A 438 33.31 20.02 13.79
C ARG A 438 33.15 21.29 12.96
N LYS A 439 34.17 21.66 12.17
CA LYS A 439 34.18 22.85 11.29
C LYS A 439 33.96 24.16 12.05
N ILE A 440 34.37 24.23 13.31
CA ILE A 440 34.32 25.44 14.13
C ILE A 440 35.61 26.23 13.89
N LYS A 441 35.48 27.51 13.51
CA LYS A 441 36.63 28.39 13.26
C LYS A 441 37.25 28.84 14.58
N PHE A 442 38.58 28.81 14.65
CA PHE A 442 39.36 29.32 15.77
C PHE A 442 40.70 29.87 15.24
N GLU A 443 41.33 30.75 16.01
CA GLU A 443 42.60 31.35 15.64
C GLU A 443 43.78 30.59 16.26
N LEU A 444 44.88 30.43 15.51
CA LEU A 444 46.04 29.60 15.94
C LEU A 444 46.70 30.10 17.24
N TYR A 445 46.62 31.41 17.50
CA TYR A 445 47.18 32.05 18.69
C TYR A 445 46.34 31.84 19.96
N MET A 446 45.08 31.39 19.86
CA MET A 446 44.22 31.17 21.02
C MET A 446 44.85 30.21 22.01
N THR A 447 44.78 30.52 23.29
CA THR A 447 45.22 29.67 24.39
C THR A 447 44.32 28.44 24.53
N LYS A 448 44.80 27.41 25.24
CA LYS A 448 43.97 26.22 25.53
C LYS A 448 42.67 26.58 26.25
N ALA A 449 42.68 27.59 27.12
CA ALA A 449 41.50 28.03 27.85
C ALA A 449 40.45 28.62 26.89
N GLU A 450 40.86 29.52 25.99
CA GLU A 450 39.98 30.13 24.99
C GLU A 450 39.43 29.09 24.00
N LEU A 451 40.23 28.09 23.60
CA LEU A 451 39.75 26.99 22.76
C LEU A 451 38.74 26.09 23.48
N LEU A 452 38.95 25.81 24.77
CA LEU A 452 38.00 25.06 25.58
C LEU A 452 36.68 25.82 25.76
N GLU A 453 36.75 27.12 26.02
CA GLU A 453 35.57 27.97 26.14
C GLU A 453 34.76 27.97 24.84
N LEU A 454 35.42 28.18 23.70
CA LEU A 454 34.79 28.12 22.38
C LEU A 454 34.15 26.75 22.11
N ALA A 455 34.82 25.66 22.48
CA ALA A 455 34.28 24.32 22.33
C ALA A 455 33.07 24.06 23.23
N PHE A 456 33.07 24.58 24.47
CA PHE A 456 31.93 24.47 25.38
C PHE A 456 30.70 25.27 24.93
N GLN A 457 30.90 26.37 24.20
CA GLN A 457 29.81 27.12 23.56
C GLN A 457 29.16 26.36 22.39
N HIS A 458 29.86 25.38 21.80
CA HIS A 458 29.42 24.63 20.62
C HIS A 458 29.22 23.14 20.89
N LEU A 459 28.84 22.78 22.12
CA LEU A 459 28.57 21.38 22.44
C LEU A 459 27.36 20.84 21.66
N PRO A 460 27.47 19.65 21.04
CA PRO A 460 26.33 18.99 20.44
C PRO A 460 25.35 18.49 21.53
N PRO A 461 24.10 18.17 21.16
CA PRO A 461 23.18 17.45 22.02
C PRO A 461 23.81 16.14 22.52
N ARG A 462 23.59 15.80 23.78
CA ARG A 462 24.13 14.56 24.37
C ARG A 462 23.43 13.35 23.77
N GLU A 463 24.20 12.51 23.07
CA GLU A 463 23.75 11.18 22.65
C GLU A 463 24.59 10.08 23.32
N TYR A 464 23.93 9.18 24.03
CA TYR A 464 24.54 8.08 24.76
C TYR A 464 24.63 6.82 23.91
N ILE A 465 25.69 6.03 24.11
CA ILE A 465 25.94 4.80 23.34
C ILE A 465 24.81 3.78 23.53
N VAL A 466 24.33 3.63 24.78
CA VAL A 466 23.27 2.67 25.13
C VAL A 466 21.96 3.04 24.43
N ASP A 467 21.56 4.31 24.44
CA ASP A 467 20.34 4.81 23.79
C ASP A 467 20.41 4.63 22.29
N ARG A 468 21.56 4.95 21.67
CA ARG A 468 21.79 4.72 20.24
C ARG A 468 21.65 3.24 19.89
N ALA A 469 22.13 2.34 20.75
CA ALA A 469 21.98 0.91 20.55
C ALA A 469 20.52 0.44 20.71
N ALA A 470 19.84 0.84 21.79
CA ALA A 470 18.47 0.46 22.10
C ALA A 470 17.47 0.97 21.06
N LYS A 471 17.69 2.19 20.52
CA LYS A 471 16.88 2.79 19.46
C LYS A 471 16.83 1.95 18.18
N LYS A 472 17.87 1.15 17.89
CA LYS A 472 17.86 0.22 16.74
C LYS A 472 16.80 -0.88 16.88
N PHE A 473 16.42 -1.19 18.11
CA PHE A 473 15.43 -2.20 18.47
C PHE A 473 14.11 -1.58 18.94
N ASP A 474 13.96 -0.25 18.87
CA ASP A 474 12.83 0.49 19.41
C ASP A 474 12.56 0.25 20.89
N VAL A 475 13.64 0.03 21.64
CA VAL A 475 13.60 -0.11 23.08
C VAL A 475 13.90 1.27 23.68
N GLN A 476 13.02 1.72 24.58
CA GLN A 476 13.23 2.95 25.31
C GLN A 476 14.20 2.71 26.48
N ILE A 477 15.18 3.58 26.66
CA ILE A 477 15.99 3.61 27.88
C ILE A 477 15.34 4.58 28.86
N VAL A 478 15.04 4.10 30.06
CA VAL A 478 14.55 4.92 31.17
C VAL A 478 15.63 4.95 32.24
N ARG A 479 16.27 6.11 32.40
CA ARG A 479 17.22 6.34 33.48
C ARG A 479 16.47 6.78 34.72
N ILE A 480 16.69 6.06 35.81
CA ILE A 480 16.10 6.40 37.11
C ILE A 480 16.90 7.52 37.81
N PRO A 481 16.26 8.39 38.61
CA PRO A 481 16.94 9.38 39.44
C PRO A 481 17.91 8.73 40.44
N ILE A 482 18.97 9.45 40.83
CA ILE A 482 19.97 8.96 41.82
C ILE A 482 19.41 9.00 43.25
N LYS A 483 18.45 9.89 43.51
CA LYS A 483 17.95 10.16 44.86
C LYS A 483 16.83 9.19 45.24
N HIS A 484 16.76 8.85 46.53
CA HIS A 484 15.76 7.95 47.14
C HIS A 484 15.83 6.50 46.62
N CYS A 485 16.85 5.75 47.05
CA CYS A 485 17.06 4.34 46.69
C CYS A 485 15.85 3.42 46.95
N VAL A 486 14.97 3.80 47.88
CA VAL A 486 13.72 3.07 48.17
C VAL A 486 12.69 3.15 47.04
N LEU A 487 12.79 4.16 46.17
CA LEU A 487 11.95 4.32 44.97
C LEU A 487 12.56 3.68 43.72
N ILE A 488 13.63 2.90 43.90
CA ILE A 488 14.41 2.33 42.81
C ILE A 488 14.27 0.80 42.85
N PRO A 489 13.47 0.20 41.94
CA PRO A 489 13.22 -1.24 41.97
C PRO A 489 14.48 -2.10 41.82
N ILE A 490 15.48 -1.63 41.05
CA ILE A 490 16.73 -2.38 40.82
C ILE A 490 17.57 -2.54 42.09
N GLU A 491 17.42 -1.66 43.09
CA GLU A 491 18.10 -1.82 44.38
C GLU A 491 17.57 -3.02 45.17
N LEU A 492 16.28 -3.34 45.04
CA LEU A 492 15.68 -4.53 45.64
C LEU A 492 16.22 -5.81 44.98
N VAL A 493 16.40 -5.79 43.66
CA VAL A 493 17.02 -6.87 42.89
C VAL A 493 18.47 -7.07 43.35
N TRP A 494 19.25 -5.99 43.46
CA TRP A 494 20.64 -6.06 43.94
C TRP A 494 20.74 -6.59 45.37
N SER A 495 19.84 -6.16 46.27
CA SER A 495 19.79 -6.64 47.64
C SER A 495 19.50 -8.14 47.69
N GLY A 496 18.52 -8.60 46.89
CA GLY A 496 18.17 -10.03 46.76
C GLY A 496 19.35 -10.87 46.28
N LEU A 497 20.01 -10.45 45.21
CA LEU A 497 21.19 -11.14 44.66
C LEU A 497 22.32 -11.23 45.68
N LYS A 498 22.66 -10.09 46.32
CA LYS A 498 23.75 -10.04 47.33
C LYS A 498 23.45 -10.97 48.50
N ASN A 499 22.21 -11.01 48.97
CA ASN A 499 21.81 -11.90 50.05
C ASN A 499 21.85 -13.37 49.63
N TYR A 500 21.41 -13.70 48.41
CA TYR A 500 21.50 -15.05 47.88
C TYR A 500 22.94 -15.55 47.83
N VAL A 501 23.84 -14.75 47.23
CA VAL A 501 25.26 -15.10 47.13
C VAL A 501 25.91 -15.20 48.52
N ARG A 502 25.62 -14.26 49.44
CA ARG A 502 26.18 -14.26 50.80
C ARG A 502 25.75 -15.48 51.63
N ASN A 503 24.53 -15.96 51.44
CA ASN A 503 23.98 -17.07 52.21
C ASN A 503 24.46 -18.45 51.73
N GLN A 504 25.21 -18.52 50.63
CA GLN A 504 25.91 -19.73 50.23
C GLN A 504 27.20 -19.86 51.05
N SER A 505 27.47 -21.04 51.60
CA SER A 505 28.61 -21.28 52.50
C SER A 505 29.81 -21.82 51.70
N GLY A 506 30.93 -21.08 51.59
CA GLY A 506 32.17 -21.61 50.99
C GLY A 506 33.24 -20.58 50.62
N ARG A 507 34.47 -21.04 50.34
CA ARG A 507 35.52 -20.22 49.69
C ARG A 507 35.10 -19.96 48.24
N PHE A 508 34.99 -18.70 47.85
CA PHE A 508 34.53 -18.30 46.53
C PHE A 508 35.69 -17.99 45.58
N SER A 509 35.73 -18.67 44.44
CA SER A 509 36.41 -18.15 43.24
C SER A 509 35.49 -17.18 42.48
N LEU A 510 36.05 -16.37 41.57
CA LEU A 510 35.25 -15.51 40.70
C LEU A 510 34.27 -16.31 39.81
N ASN A 511 34.63 -17.54 39.44
CA ASN A 511 33.76 -18.42 38.68
C ASN A 511 32.56 -18.88 39.50
N ASP A 512 32.78 -19.22 40.78
CA ASP A 512 31.69 -19.64 41.68
C ASP A 512 30.69 -18.51 41.89
N ILE A 513 31.17 -17.27 42.08
CA ILE A 513 30.32 -16.09 42.20
C ILE A 513 29.51 -15.87 40.91
N SER A 514 30.16 -15.97 39.74
CA SER A 514 29.47 -15.81 38.46
C SER A 514 28.38 -16.86 38.25
N GLN A 515 28.63 -18.11 38.65
CA GLN A 515 27.65 -19.18 38.54
C GLN A 515 26.45 -18.93 39.45
N LEU A 516 26.69 -18.59 40.72
CA LEU A 516 25.63 -18.26 41.68
C LEU A 516 24.77 -17.06 41.23
N CYS A 517 25.40 -16.05 40.63
CA CYS A 517 24.68 -14.92 40.04
C CYS A 517 23.75 -15.37 38.91
N ASN A 518 24.25 -16.19 37.98
CA ASN A 518 23.45 -16.69 36.86
C ASN A 518 22.30 -17.59 37.33
N GLU A 519 22.55 -18.44 38.32
CA GLU A 519 21.53 -19.30 38.93
C GLU A 519 20.40 -18.47 39.55
N TRP A 520 20.73 -17.44 40.35
CA TRP A 520 19.73 -16.56 40.94
C TRP A 520 18.99 -15.74 39.89
N LEU A 521 19.69 -15.16 38.91
CA LEU A 521 19.05 -14.41 37.83
C LEU A 521 18.09 -15.28 37.02
N SER A 522 18.43 -16.57 36.83
CA SER A 522 17.57 -17.53 36.11
C SER A 522 16.33 -17.96 36.92
N SER A 523 16.33 -17.75 38.23
CA SER A 523 15.16 -18.06 39.08
C SER A 523 14.15 -16.91 39.15
N LEU A 524 14.51 -15.71 38.68
CA LEU A 524 13.61 -14.57 38.65
C LEU A 524 12.57 -14.70 37.52
N GLY A 525 11.30 -14.61 37.88
CA GLY A 525 10.16 -14.55 36.97
C GLY A 525 9.35 -13.25 37.07
N PRO A 526 8.30 -13.10 36.24
CA PRO A 526 7.47 -11.89 36.19
C PRO A 526 6.85 -11.48 37.53
N GLU A 527 6.49 -12.43 38.37
CA GLU A 527 5.93 -12.22 39.70
C GLU A 527 6.88 -11.52 40.66
N HIS A 528 8.19 -11.80 40.57
CA HIS A 528 9.21 -11.11 41.36
C HIS A 528 9.29 -9.64 40.97
N ALA A 529 9.30 -9.36 39.67
CA ALA A 529 9.31 -7.99 39.15
C ALA A 529 8.08 -7.20 39.64
N ILE A 530 6.88 -7.78 39.54
CA ILE A 530 5.65 -7.17 40.06
C ILE A 530 5.79 -6.85 41.55
N GLY A 531 6.39 -7.76 42.34
CA GLY A 531 6.66 -7.54 43.76
C GLY A 531 7.58 -6.34 44.02
N TYR A 532 8.66 -6.19 43.25
CA TYR A 532 9.58 -5.06 43.39
C TYR A 532 8.91 -3.71 43.08
N PHE A 533 8.09 -3.65 42.03
CA PHE A 533 7.35 -2.43 41.68
C PHE A 533 6.28 -2.08 42.71
N LYS A 534 5.53 -3.07 43.21
CA LYS A 534 4.55 -2.84 44.30
C LYS A 534 5.19 -2.31 45.58
N HIS A 535 6.42 -2.75 45.90
CA HIS A 535 7.16 -2.19 47.03
C HIS A 535 7.48 -0.71 46.82
N VAL A 536 7.92 -0.34 45.62
CA VAL A 536 8.20 1.06 45.26
C VAL A 536 6.94 1.92 45.31
N GLU A 537 5.83 1.45 44.71
CA GLU A 537 4.53 2.14 44.75
C GLU A 537 4.07 2.40 46.19
N LYS A 538 4.24 1.43 47.10
CA LYS A 538 3.91 1.60 48.51
C LYS A 538 4.73 2.73 49.16
N HIS A 539 6.03 2.79 48.89
CA HIS A 539 6.89 3.84 49.43
C HIS A 539 6.62 5.21 48.81
N GLU A 540 6.25 5.24 47.53
CA GLU A 540 5.80 6.46 46.85
C GLU A 540 4.55 7.04 47.52
N GLU A 541 3.55 6.21 47.83
CA GLU A 541 2.34 6.67 48.53
C GLU A 541 2.63 7.17 49.95
N ILE A 542 3.59 6.56 50.66
CA ILE A 542 4.04 7.06 51.98
C ILE A 542 4.62 8.47 51.84
N PHE A 543 5.50 8.69 50.85
CA PHE A 543 6.09 10.03 50.63
C PHE A 543 5.05 11.06 50.21
N LYS A 544 4.15 10.73 49.27
CA LYS A 544 3.04 11.62 48.88
C LYS A 544 2.14 12.00 50.05
N THR A 545 1.98 11.10 51.03
CA THR A 545 1.17 11.38 52.22
C THR A 545 1.94 12.28 53.19
N ALA A 546 3.23 12.03 53.39
CA ALA A 546 4.09 12.88 54.21
C ALA A 546 4.22 14.30 53.65
N ASP A 547 4.39 14.44 52.33
CA ASP A 547 4.49 15.75 51.67
C ASP A 547 3.19 16.55 51.83
N ARG A 548 2.02 15.91 51.66
CA ARG A 548 0.70 16.54 51.89
C ARG A 548 0.54 17.03 53.33
N LEU A 549 0.92 16.20 54.31
CA LEU A 549 0.85 16.58 55.73
C LEU A 549 1.83 17.71 56.07
N ALA A 550 3.00 17.76 55.43
CA ALA A 550 3.96 18.84 55.62
C ALA A 550 3.44 20.16 55.03
N GLU A 551 2.83 20.14 53.84
CA GLU A 551 2.17 21.32 53.27
C GLU A 551 1.00 21.81 54.12
N GLU A 552 0.18 20.90 54.68
CA GLU A 552 -0.89 21.25 55.61
C GLU A 552 -0.33 21.94 56.88
N LEU A 553 0.76 21.41 57.44
CA LEU A 553 1.42 21.98 58.62
C LEU A 553 2.07 23.34 58.34
N ASP A 554 2.73 23.51 57.19
CA ASP A 554 3.33 24.79 56.80
C ASP A 554 2.25 25.87 56.59
N ASN A 555 1.08 25.50 56.04
CA ASN A 555 -0.06 26.41 55.92
C ASN A 555 -0.66 26.78 57.30
N GLU A 556 -0.73 25.83 58.24
CA GLU A 556 -1.17 26.11 59.62
C GLU A 556 -0.19 27.00 60.40
N ILE A 557 1.12 26.90 60.13
CA ILE A 557 2.15 27.76 60.75
C ILE A 557 2.07 29.19 60.20
N ILE A 558 1.85 29.35 58.89
CA ILE A 558 1.66 30.67 58.26
C ILE A 558 0.39 31.36 58.79
N ASP A 559 -0.71 30.63 58.96
CA ASP A 559 -1.95 31.17 59.55
C ASP A 559 -1.80 31.49 61.06
N SER A 560 -0.78 30.96 61.74
CA SER A 560 -0.52 31.21 63.17
C SER A 560 0.41 32.41 63.45
N ASP A 561 1.22 32.84 62.48
CA ASP A 561 2.10 34.00 62.61
C ASP A 561 1.42 35.34 62.26
N ASP A 562 0.21 35.32 61.66
CA ASP A 562 -0.57 36.52 61.31
C ASP A 562 -1.49 37.04 62.45
N GLU A 563 -1.55 36.38 63.62
CA GLU A 563 -2.33 36.85 64.79
C GLU A 563 -1.52 37.47 65.94
N SER A 564 -0.22 37.73 65.79
CA SER A 564 0.52 38.53 66.79
C SER A 564 1.59 39.45 66.21
N ASP A 565 1.18 40.58 65.62
CA ASP A 565 1.85 41.88 65.81
C ASP A 565 1.02 43.01 65.19
N ASN A 566 0.06 43.51 65.98
CA ASN A 566 -0.53 44.83 65.78
C ASN A 566 -0.59 45.53 67.13
N ASN A 567 0.53 46.11 67.54
CA ASN A 567 0.56 47.22 68.49
C ASN A 567 1.66 48.22 68.05
N GLU A 568 1.18 49.24 67.33
CA GLU A 568 1.57 50.64 67.39
C GLU A 568 2.99 50.99 67.82
N LEU A 569 3.78 51.54 66.89
CA LEU A 569 4.70 52.65 67.19
C LEU A 569 4.73 53.62 66.00
N ASP A 570 4.06 54.75 66.19
CA ASP A 570 4.35 56.04 65.54
C ASP A 570 5.82 56.42 65.77
N ASP A 571 6.49 56.98 64.75
CA ASP A 571 7.29 58.20 64.96
C ASP A 571 7.67 58.88 63.64
N ASP A 572 7.59 60.20 63.72
CA ASP A 572 7.59 61.21 62.68
C ASP A 572 8.95 61.44 61.99
N ASP A 573 8.84 61.89 60.73
CA ASP A 573 9.90 62.41 59.87
C ASP A 573 10.31 63.84 60.29
N PRO A 574 11.60 64.13 60.58
CA PRO A 574 12.05 65.48 60.87
C PRO A 574 12.64 66.12 59.61
N ASN A 575 11.88 67.04 58.97
CA ASN A 575 12.42 68.24 58.33
C ASN A 575 11.33 69.21 57.83
N SER A 576 10.97 70.17 58.68
CA SER A 576 10.71 71.56 58.25
C SER A 576 11.07 72.52 59.40
N ASP A 577 12.11 73.31 59.15
CA ASP A 577 12.62 74.52 59.83
C ASP A 577 13.04 74.47 61.31
#